data_AF-A0A7U9NA63-F1
#
_entry.id   AF-A0A7U9NA63-F1
#
_cell.length_a   1.000
_cell.length_b   1.000
_cell.length_c   1.000
_cell.angle_alpha   90.00
_cell.angle_beta   90.00
_cell.angle_gamma   90.00
#
_symmetry.space_group_name_H-M   'P 1'
#
loop_
_entity.id
_entity.type
_entity.pdbx_description
1 polymer ?
#
loop_
_entity_poly.entity_id
_entity_poly.type
_entity_poly.pdbx_seq_one_letter_code
_entity_poly.pdbx_strand_id
1 'polypeptide(L)'
;MTKGAIYHHFKSKEEIIDALGEKLFFDNNPFVTVQKQKNLNGLQKMREVIKLNHIDIDRTELGKQSIPLLKNPRLLAELADTNRKLIAPLWLQLIQEGIADGSIKTDYAKELSELLPLLTNFWLIPSVYPTTPKELLSKFAFIKYLLDSMNLPIIDDEIFGMAQNYFEHLNVGE
;
A
#
# COMPACT_ATOMS: atom_id res chain seq x y z
N MET A 1 2.92 6.33 -34.57
CA MET A 1 3.95 6.68 -33.56
C MET A 1 4.79 5.44 -33.28
N THR A 2 6.11 5.51 -33.47
CA THR A 2 7.02 4.36 -33.31
C THR A 2 7.35 4.16 -31.83
N LYS A 3 7.50 2.90 -31.40
CA LYS A 3 7.79 2.49 -30.00
C LYS A 3 9.06 3.13 -29.38
N GLY A 4 9.89 3.81 -30.17
CA GLY A 4 11.11 4.51 -29.73
C GLY A 4 10.90 5.94 -29.22
N ALA A 5 9.78 6.62 -29.52
CA ALA A 5 9.61 8.03 -29.19
C ALA A 5 9.39 8.33 -27.69
N ILE A 6 8.98 7.32 -26.92
CA ILE A 6 8.73 7.47 -25.47
C ILE A 6 10.06 7.48 -24.68
N TYR A 7 11.12 6.83 -25.19
CA TYR A 7 12.40 6.66 -24.48
C TYR A 7 13.32 7.90 -24.53
N HIS A 8 13.04 8.89 -25.36
CA HIS A 8 13.92 10.07 -25.45
C HIS A 8 13.76 11.06 -24.30
N HIS A 9 12.67 10.95 -23.53
CA HIS A 9 12.40 11.82 -22.38
C HIS A 9 12.81 11.23 -21.03
N PHE A 10 13.24 9.96 -21.00
CA PHE A 10 13.57 9.24 -19.77
C PHE A 10 14.90 8.50 -19.92
N LYS A 11 15.80 8.69 -18.96
CA LYS A 11 17.17 8.15 -18.93
C LYS A 11 17.22 6.65 -18.68
N SER A 12 16.17 6.05 -18.12
CA SER A 12 16.05 4.59 -17.96
C SER A 12 14.59 4.14 -17.90
N LYS A 13 14.36 2.82 -18.01
CA LYS A 13 13.04 2.22 -17.77
C LYS A 13 12.56 2.43 -16.33
N GLU A 14 13.49 2.61 -15.39
CA GLU A 14 13.19 2.86 -13.98
C GLU A 14 12.58 4.26 -13.81
N GLU A 15 13.13 5.27 -14.48
CA GLU A 15 12.60 6.65 -14.44
C GLU A 15 11.19 6.75 -15.06
N ILE A 16 10.84 5.87 -16.00
CA ILE A 16 9.47 5.73 -16.54
C ILE A 16 8.53 5.16 -15.47
N ILE A 17 8.99 4.13 -14.73
CA ILE A 17 8.20 3.50 -13.68
C ILE A 17 8.02 4.45 -12.48
N ASP A 18 9.06 5.20 -12.12
CA ASP A 18 9.02 6.21 -11.06
C ASP A 18 8.07 7.35 -11.45
N ALA A 19 8.18 7.88 -12.67
CA ALA A 19 7.29 8.93 -13.16
C ALA A 19 5.83 8.43 -13.29
N LEU A 20 5.60 7.17 -13.67
CA LEU A 20 4.27 6.57 -13.70
C LEU A 20 3.72 6.35 -12.28
N GLY A 21 4.57 5.88 -11.35
CA GLY A 21 4.22 5.65 -9.95
C GLY A 21 3.90 6.94 -9.20
N GLU A 22 4.71 7.99 -9.39
CA GLU A 22 4.43 9.33 -8.88
C GLU A 22 3.16 9.90 -9.50
N LYS A 23 3.01 9.85 -10.83
CA LYS A 23 1.83 10.39 -11.51
C LYS A 23 0.54 9.71 -11.06
N LEU A 24 0.51 8.38 -10.92
CA LEU A 24 -0.65 7.64 -10.43
C LEU A 24 -0.96 7.96 -8.96
N PHE A 25 0.09 8.06 -8.13
CA PHE A 25 -0.06 8.43 -6.72
C PHE A 25 -0.55 9.87 -6.52
N PHE A 26 -0.13 10.82 -7.37
CA PHE A 26 -0.52 12.23 -7.26
C PHE A 26 -1.85 12.56 -7.96
N ASP A 27 -2.15 11.95 -9.11
CA ASP A 27 -3.39 12.23 -9.84
C ASP A 27 -4.63 11.66 -9.13
N ASN A 28 -4.49 10.59 -8.34
CA ASN A 28 -5.60 9.95 -7.60
C ASN A 28 -5.21 9.53 -6.16
N ASN A 29 -4.54 10.40 -5.39
CA ASN A 29 -4.13 10.08 -4.02
C ASN A 29 -5.34 9.66 -3.13
N PRO A 30 -5.42 8.40 -2.68
CA PRO A 30 -6.57 7.91 -1.92
C PRO A 30 -6.71 8.60 -0.56
N PHE A 31 -5.61 9.02 0.07
CA PHE A 31 -5.64 9.75 1.33
C PHE A 31 -6.30 11.13 1.17
N VAL A 32 -6.01 11.85 0.08
CA VAL A 32 -6.66 13.13 -0.24
C VAL A 32 -8.15 12.93 -0.52
N THR A 33 -8.50 11.86 -1.22
CA THR A 33 -9.88 11.51 -1.54
C THR A 33 -10.70 11.27 -0.27
N VAL A 34 -10.22 10.43 0.65
CA VAL A 34 -10.98 10.13 1.88
C VAL A 34 -11.06 11.31 2.84
N GLN A 35 -10.09 12.24 2.82
CA GLN A 35 -10.15 13.42 3.68
C GLN A 35 -11.30 14.38 3.36
N LYS A 36 -11.79 14.34 2.11
CA LYS A 36 -12.96 15.10 1.66
C LYS A 36 -14.29 14.44 2.07
N GLN A 37 -14.28 13.16 2.47
CA GLN A 37 -15.48 12.42 2.84
C GLN A 37 -15.83 12.68 4.31
N LYS A 38 -16.75 13.63 4.55
CA LYS A 38 -17.14 14.06 5.92
C LYS A 38 -18.14 13.13 6.61
N ASN A 39 -18.74 12.21 5.87
CA ASN A 39 -19.69 11.23 6.37
C ASN A 39 -19.02 9.95 6.94
N LEU A 40 -17.70 9.82 6.79
CA LEU A 40 -16.92 8.68 7.29
C LEU A 40 -16.15 9.05 8.56
N ASN A 41 -16.09 8.13 9.51
CA ASN A 41 -15.16 8.20 10.64
C ASN A 41 -13.73 7.79 10.20
N GLY A 42 -12.74 8.01 11.06
CA GLY A 42 -11.34 7.75 10.79
C GLY A 42 -11.07 6.29 10.39
N LEU A 43 -11.65 5.32 11.10
CA LEU A 43 -11.52 3.90 10.76
C LEU A 43 -12.08 3.58 9.36
N GLN A 44 -13.26 4.13 9.03
CA GLN A 44 -13.90 3.94 7.72
C GLN A 44 -13.06 4.58 6.60
N LYS A 45 -12.48 5.76 6.83
CA LYS A 45 -11.55 6.38 5.88
C LYS A 45 -10.31 5.53 5.65
N MET A 46 -9.75 4.92 6.69
CA MET A 46 -8.60 4.01 6.54
C MET A 46 -8.95 2.81 5.66
N ARG A 47 -10.13 2.21 5.87
CA ARG A 47 -10.65 1.12 5.03
C ARG A 47 -10.84 1.55 3.59
N GLU A 48 -11.40 2.74 3.39
CA GLU A 48 -11.62 3.30 2.05
C GLU A 48 -10.29 3.57 1.32
N VAL A 49 -9.24 4.01 2.03
CA VAL A 49 -7.88 4.12 1.44
C VAL A 49 -7.41 2.77 0.90
N ILE A 50 -7.60 1.68 1.65
CA ILE A 50 -7.20 0.33 1.21
C ILE A 50 -7.98 -0.07 -0.05
N LYS A 51 -9.30 0.16 -0.07
CA LYS A 51 -10.16 -0.17 -1.21
C LYS A 51 -9.80 0.63 -2.46
N LEU A 52 -9.58 1.93 -2.33
CA LEU A 52 -9.19 2.80 -3.44
C LEU A 52 -7.81 2.44 -4.00
N ASN A 53 -6.85 2.06 -3.14
CA ASN A 53 -5.55 1.56 -3.59
C ASN A 53 -5.68 0.23 -4.35
N HIS A 54 -6.53 -0.69 -3.89
CA HIS A 54 -6.74 -1.98 -4.57
C HIS A 54 -7.28 -1.82 -5.99
N ILE A 55 -8.22 -0.89 -6.20
CA ILE A 55 -8.81 -0.58 -7.51
C ILE A 55 -7.75 -0.05 -8.50
N ASP A 56 -6.70 0.61 -8.01
CA ASP A 56 -5.62 1.16 -8.85
C ASP A 56 -4.48 0.16 -9.09
N ILE A 57 -4.28 -0.79 -8.16
CA ILE A 57 -3.40 -1.94 -8.32
C ILE A 57 -3.85 -2.77 -9.53
N ASP A 58 -5.12 -3.15 -9.64
CA ASP A 58 -5.66 -3.92 -10.81
C ASP A 58 -5.38 -3.28 -12.17
N ARG A 59 -5.10 -1.97 -12.24
CA ARG A 59 -4.79 -1.25 -13.49
C ARG A 59 -3.29 -1.26 -13.86
N THR A 60 -2.39 -1.65 -12.95
CA THR A 60 -0.94 -1.38 -13.07
C THR A 60 -0.03 -2.60 -12.79
N GLU A 61 -0.59 -3.75 -12.45
CA GLU A 61 0.11 -4.94 -11.90
C GLU A 61 1.08 -5.71 -12.81
N LEU A 62 1.43 -5.19 -13.99
CA LEU A 62 2.54 -5.77 -14.77
C LEU A 62 3.91 -5.20 -14.35
N GLY A 63 3.94 -4.05 -13.67
CA GLY A 63 5.16 -3.29 -13.42
C GLY A 63 5.88 -3.57 -12.09
N LYS A 64 5.17 -3.68 -10.96
CA LYS A 64 5.81 -3.64 -9.63
C LYS A 64 6.38 -4.99 -9.18
N GLN A 65 5.71 -6.10 -9.48
CA GLN A 65 6.15 -7.43 -9.07
C GLN A 65 7.39 -7.94 -9.82
N SER A 66 7.64 -7.40 -11.02
CA SER A 66 8.79 -7.74 -11.86
C SER A 66 10.05 -6.95 -11.52
N ILE A 67 9.96 -5.93 -10.64
CA ILE A 67 11.12 -5.14 -10.22
C ILE A 67 11.84 -5.88 -9.09
N PRO A 68 13.11 -6.27 -9.29
CA PRO A 68 13.90 -6.86 -8.23
C PRO A 68 14.34 -5.75 -7.26
N LEU A 69 13.46 -5.35 -6.34
CA LEU A 69 13.68 -4.23 -5.41
C LEU A 69 15.02 -4.34 -4.68
N LEU A 70 15.38 -5.54 -4.21
CA LEU A 70 16.67 -5.77 -3.53
C LEU A 70 17.89 -5.63 -4.45
N LYS A 71 17.72 -5.70 -5.78
CA LYS A 71 18.77 -5.46 -6.77
C LYS A 71 18.84 -3.99 -7.21
N ASN A 72 17.92 -3.14 -6.75
CA ASN A 72 17.94 -1.70 -6.97
C ASN A 72 17.93 -0.94 -5.63
N PRO A 73 19.10 -0.75 -5.00
CA PRO A 73 19.21 -0.12 -3.67
C PRO A 73 18.75 1.34 -3.66
N ARG A 74 18.81 2.03 -4.81
CA ARG A 74 18.32 3.41 -4.93
C ARG A 74 16.80 3.46 -4.82
N LEU A 75 16.10 2.64 -5.60
CA LEU A 75 14.65 2.54 -5.55
C LEU A 75 14.17 2.08 -4.17
N LEU A 76 14.88 1.15 -3.53
CA LEU A 76 14.59 0.74 -2.16
C LEU A 76 14.71 1.91 -1.16
N ALA A 77 15.77 2.73 -1.28
CA ALA A 77 15.95 3.90 -0.43
C ALA A 77 14.86 4.97 -0.67
N GLU A 78 14.48 5.20 -1.93
CA GLU A 78 13.42 6.13 -2.31
C GLU A 78 12.04 5.68 -1.80
N LEU A 79 11.75 4.37 -1.88
CA LEU A 79 10.53 3.79 -1.30
C LEU A 79 10.49 3.95 0.22
N ALA A 80 11.61 3.69 0.91
CA ALA A 80 11.71 3.87 2.36
C ALA A 80 11.54 5.34 2.76
N ASP A 81 12.15 6.28 2.03
CA ASP A 81 12.02 7.70 2.32
C ASP A 81 10.59 8.21 2.06
N THR A 82 9.93 7.75 0.99
CA THR A 82 8.52 8.02 0.69
C THR A 82 7.61 7.49 1.80
N ASN A 83 7.79 6.23 2.20
CA ASN A 83 7.01 5.64 3.29
C ASN A 83 7.13 6.45 4.59
N ARG A 84 8.34 6.89 4.92
CA ARG A 84 8.63 7.65 6.13
C ARG A 84 8.14 9.10 6.09
N LYS A 85 8.38 9.82 4.99
CA LYS A 85 8.09 11.27 4.89
C LYS A 85 6.64 11.57 4.49
N LEU A 86 5.97 10.63 3.82
CA LEU A 86 4.66 10.88 3.21
C LEU A 86 3.60 9.90 3.73
N ILE A 87 3.82 8.59 3.55
CA ILE A 87 2.76 7.60 3.81
C ILE A 87 2.47 7.45 5.31
N ALA A 88 3.51 7.33 6.15
CA ALA A 88 3.33 7.20 7.60
C ALA A 88 2.63 8.43 8.23
N PRO A 89 3.00 9.69 7.91
CA PRO A 89 2.24 10.85 8.39
C PRO A 89 0.76 10.86 7.96
N LEU A 90 0.45 10.42 6.73
CA LEU A 90 -0.94 10.34 6.25
C LEU A 90 -1.74 9.29 7.02
N TRP A 91 -1.14 8.13 7.32
CA TRP A 91 -1.76 7.14 8.20
C TRP A 91 -1.95 7.66 9.62
N LEU A 92 -0.95 8.35 10.18
CA LEU A 92 -1.03 8.92 11.52
C LEU A 92 -2.21 9.89 11.64
N GLN A 93 -2.42 10.74 10.63
CA GLN A 93 -3.55 11.66 10.60
C GLN A 93 -4.90 10.93 10.67
N LEU A 94 -5.08 9.84 9.92
CA LEU A 94 -6.32 9.06 9.94
C LEU A 94 -6.49 8.28 11.25
N ILE A 95 -5.41 7.75 11.83
CA ILE A 95 -5.46 7.08 13.13
C ILE A 95 -5.86 8.08 14.22
N GLN A 96 -5.27 9.28 14.23
CA GLN A 96 -5.62 10.35 15.16
C GLN A 96 -7.07 10.80 14.99
N GLU A 97 -7.56 10.90 13.76
CA GLU A 97 -8.97 11.17 13.49
C GLU A 97 -9.88 10.09 14.08
N GLY A 98 -9.55 8.81 13.85
CA GLY A 98 -10.33 7.70 14.41
C GLY A 98 -10.26 7.60 15.94
N ILE A 99 -9.17 8.06 16.55
CA ILE A 99 -9.09 8.20 18.01
C ILE A 99 -10.02 9.33 18.48
N ALA A 100 -10.01 10.47 17.79
CA ALA A 100 -10.84 11.63 18.15
C ALA A 100 -12.35 11.34 18.01
N ASP A 101 -12.76 10.57 17.02
CA ASP A 101 -14.17 10.15 16.84
C ASP A 101 -14.55 8.86 17.58
N GLY A 102 -13.59 8.20 18.25
CA GLY A 102 -13.79 7.01 19.06
C GLY A 102 -13.89 5.69 18.30
N SER A 103 -13.71 5.69 16.98
CA SER A 103 -13.66 4.47 16.15
C SER A 103 -12.38 3.65 16.31
N ILE A 104 -11.30 4.25 16.80
CA ILE A 104 -10.00 3.61 17.09
C ILE A 104 -9.63 3.86 18.55
N LYS A 105 -9.07 2.86 19.24
CA LYS A 105 -8.73 2.93 20.67
C LYS A 105 -7.34 2.39 20.96
N THR A 106 -6.36 2.89 20.20
CA THR A 106 -4.96 2.46 20.30
C THR A 106 -4.09 3.50 20.99
N ASP A 107 -3.14 3.05 21.81
CA ASP A 107 -2.10 3.90 22.41
C ASP A 107 -0.85 4.01 21.52
N TYR A 108 -0.80 3.25 20.42
CA TYR A 108 0.38 3.08 19.56
C TYR A 108 0.23 3.76 18.20
N ALA A 109 -0.47 4.91 18.15
CA ALA A 109 -0.84 5.55 16.89
C ALA A 109 0.35 5.84 15.98
N LYS A 110 1.47 6.30 16.56
CA LYS A 110 2.68 6.63 15.81
C LYS A 110 3.36 5.37 15.28
N GLU A 111 3.59 4.39 16.13
CA GLU A 111 4.22 3.12 15.80
C GLU A 111 3.44 2.38 14.71
N LEU A 112 2.11 2.34 14.85
CA LEU A 112 1.22 1.73 13.86
C LEU A 112 1.25 2.48 12.52
N SER A 113 1.31 3.81 12.54
CA SER A 113 1.40 4.61 11.31
C SER A 113 2.69 4.34 10.51
N GLU A 114 3.79 4.05 11.20
CA GLU A 114 5.09 3.70 10.60
C GLU A 114 5.12 2.21 10.17
N LEU A 115 4.48 1.33 10.94
CA LEU A 115 4.43 -0.11 10.70
C LEU A 115 3.59 -0.47 9.47
N LEU A 116 2.44 0.19 9.27
CA LEU A 116 1.52 -0.11 8.15
C LEU A 116 2.23 -0.14 6.78
N PRO A 117 2.94 0.91 6.33
CA PRO A 117 3.61 0.90 5.05
C PRO A 117 4.77 -0.12 4.99
N LEU A 118 5.41 -0.48 6.10
CA LEU A 118 6.42 -1.55 6.12
C LEU A 118 5.80 -2.93 5.85
N LEU A 119 4.63 -3.18 6.44
CA LEU A 119 3.91 -4.44 6.22
C LEU A 119 3.41 -4.53 4.79
N THR A 120 2.78 -3.47 4.25
CA THR A 120 2.14 -3.52 2.92
C THR A 120 3.09 -3.26 1.76
N ASN A 121 4.03 -2.32 1.90
CA ASN A 121 4.89 -1.87 0.80
C ASN A 121 6.29 -2.50 0.84
N PHE A 122 6.53 -3.47 1.73
CA PHE A 122 7.81 -4.16 1.80
C PHE A 122 7.65 -5.64 2.12
N TRP A 123 7.02 -5.98 3.26
CA TRP A 123 6.96 -7.38 3.73
C TRP A 123 6.09 -8.31 2.89
N LEU A 124 5.00 -7.78 2.30
CA LEU A 124 4.12 -8.51 1.40
C LEU A 124 4.65 -8.62 -0.04
N ILE A 125 5.76 -7.96 -0.40
CA ILE A 125 6.28 -8.00 -1.78
C ILE A 125 7.09 -9.29 -2.00
N PRO A 126 6.68 -10.17 -2.94
CA PRO A 126 7.37 -11.45 -3.17
C PRO A 126 8.83 -11.30 -3.61
N SER A 127 9.19 -10.21 -4.30
CA SER A 127 10.58 -9.93 -4.70
C SER A 127 11.50 -9.52 -3.55
N VAL A 128 10.93 -9.20 -2.38
CA VAL A 128 11.66 -8.92 -1.13
C VAL A 128 11.64 -10.15 -0.22
N TYR A 129 10.45 -10.70 0.03
CA TYR A 129 10.24 -11.91 0.81
C TYR A 129 9.52 -12.95 -0.04
N PRO A 130 10.27 -13.90 -0.66
CA PRO A 130 9.69 -14.97 -1.45
C PRO A 130 8.59 -15.69 -0.69
N THR A 131 7.46 -15.90 -1.33
CA THR A 131 6.24 -16.42 -0.71
C THR A 131 5.32 -16.98 -1.77
N THR A 132 4.63 -18.07 -1.46
CA THR A 132 3.52 -18.58 -2.28
C THR A 132 2.24 -17.76 -2.03
N PRO A 133 1.23 -17.84 -2.90
CA PRO A 133 -0.09 -17.25 -2.65
C PRO A 133 -0.69 -17.60 -1.28
N LYS A 134 -0.57 -18.88 -0.88
CA LYS A 134 -1.06 -19.38 0.41
C LYS A 134 -0.33 -18.74 1.59
N GLU A 135 0.99 -18.62 1.51
CA GLU A 135 1.79 -17.96 2.53
C GLU A 135 1.52 -16.45 2.58
N LEU A 136 1.24 -15.81 1.43
CA LEU A 136 0.89 -14.40 1.37
C LEU A 136 -0.45 -14.12 2.06
N LEU A 137 -1.46 -14.96 1.83
CA LEU A 137 -2.72 -14.92 2.57
C LEU A 137 -2.51 -15.15 4.07
N SER A 138 -1.63 -16.09 4.45
CA SER A 138 -1.27 -16.31 5.85
C SER A 138 -0.60 -15.09 6.49
N LYS A 139 0.29 -14.38 5.76
CA LYS A 139 0.88 -13.12 6.21
C LYS A 139 -0.19 -12.05 6.39
N PHE A 140 -1.13 -11.93 5.46
CA PHE A 140 -2.21 -10.95 5.56
C PHE A 140 -3.14 -11.23 6.75
N ALA A 141 -3.47 -12.49 7.01
CA ALA A 141 -4.19 -12.90 8.21
C ALA A 141 -3.42 -12.56 9.50
N PHE A 142 -2.09 -12.74 9.50
CA PHE A 142 -1.24 -12.30 10.60
C PHE A 142 -1.27 -10.77 10.81
N ILE A 143 -1.23 -9.97 9.73
CA ILE A 143 -1.37 -8.51 9.82
C ILE A 143 -2.70 -8.15 10.48
N LYS A 144 -3.81 -8.76 10.03
CA LYS A 144 -5.12 -8.55 10.63
C LYS A 144 -5.10 -8.82 12.13
N TYR A 145 -4.61 -10.00 12.53
CA TYR A 145 -4.50 -10.38 13.93
C TYR A 145 -3.67 -9.38 14.76
N LEU A 146 -2.52 -8.96 14.22
CA LEU A 146 -1.63 -8.00 14.89
C LEU A 146 -2.33 -6.65 15.10
N LEU A 147 -2.99 -6.12 14.07
CA LEU A 147 -3.65 -4.81 14.14
C LEU A 147 -4.91 -4.83 15.01
N ASP A 148 -5.70 -5.91 14.95
CA ASP A 148 -6.84 -6.13 15.84
C ASP A 148 -6.39 -6.16 17.30
N SER A 149 -5.28 -6.85 17.59
CA SER A 149 -4.68 -6.92 18.94
C SER A 149 -4.20 -5.57 19.47
N MET A 150 -3.98 -4.61 18.58
CA MET A 150 -3.56 -3.24 18.89
C MET A 150 -4.73 -2.24 18.84
N ASN A 151 -5.98 -2.72 18.84
CA ASN A 151 -7.20 -1.92 18.74
C ASN A 151 -7.27 -1.03 17.47
N LEU A 152 -6.68 -1.51 16.37
CA LEU A 152 -6.73 -0.88 15.05
C LEU A 152 -7.36 -1.84 14.02
N PRO A 153 -8.69 -2.10 14.09
CA PRO A 153 -9.35 -3.14 13.29
C PRO A 153 -9.61 -2.69 11.84
N ILE A 154 -8.55 -2.37 11.11
CA ILE A 154 -8.65 -1.82 9.74
C ILE A 154 -8.93 -2.89 8.69
N ILE A 155 -8.65 -4.16 8.94
CA ILE A 155 -8.95 -5.27 8.03
C ILE A 155 -10.24 -5.93 8.50
N ASP A 156 -11.35 -5.61 7.85
CA ASP A 156 -12.63 -6.30 8.01
C ASP A 156 -12.79 -7.45 7.00
N ASP A 157 -13.91 -8.15 7.08
CA ASP A 157 -14.18 -9.32 6.24
C ASP A 157 -14.23 -8.97 4.74
N GLU A 158 -14.65 -7.75 4.40
CA GLU A 158 -14.67 -7.26 3.02
C GLU A 158 -13.25 -7.10 2.49
N ILE A 159 -12.38 -6.37 3.21
CA ILE A 159 -10.98 -6.20 2.82
C ILE A 159 -10.25 -7.55 2.80
N PHE A 160 -10.55 -8.44 3.75
CA PHE A 160 -9.97 -9.77 3.76
C PHE A 160 -10.38 -10.59 2.53
N GLY A 161 -11.66 -10.55 2.15
CA GLY A 161 -12.16 -11.20 0.94
C GLY A 161 -11.53 -10.64 -0.34
N MET A 162 -11.33 -9.31 -0.42
CA MET A 162 -10.62 -8.67 -1.53
C MET A 162 -9.18 -9.17 -1.63
N ALA A 163 -8.45 -9.23 -0.51
CA ALA A 163 -7.08 -9.71 -0.47
C ALA A 163 -6.97 -11.19 -0.84
N GLN A 164 -7.89 -12.03 -0.34
CA GLN A 164 -7.95 -13.44 -0.70
C GLN A 164 -8.13 -13.63 -2.21
N ASN A 165 -9.12 -12.96 -2.80
CA ASN A 165 -9.38 -13.03 -4.23
C ASN A 165 -8.15 -12.56 -5.05
N TYR A 166 -7.51 -11.47 -4.62
CA TYR A 166 -6.30 -10.97 -5.27
C TYR A 166 -5.13 -11.96 -5.20
N PHE A 167 -4.86 -12.55 -4.04
CA PHE A 167 -3.76 -13.51 -3.87
C PHE A 167 -3.99 -14.82 -4.62
N GLU A 168 -5.22 -15.31 -4.72
CA GLU A 168 -5.55 -16.53 -5.47
C GLU A 168 -5.29 -16.39 -6.98
N HIS A 169 -5.41 -15.18 -7.53
CA HIS A 169 -5.19 -14.90 -8.95
C HIS A 169 -3.79 -14.32 -9.25
N LEU A 170 -2.96 -14.24 -8.22
CA LEU A 170 -1.62 -13.68 -8.31
C LEU A 170 -0.69 -14.71 -8.94
N ASN A 171 -0.24 -14.45 -10.17
CA ASN A 171 0.80 -15.24 -10.83
C ASN A 171 2.14 -14.97 -10.16
N VAL A 172 2.38 -15.62 -9.03
CA VAL A 172 3.71 -15.67 -8.41
C VAL A 172 4.51 -16.65 -9.27
N GLY A 173 5.35 -16.12 -10.17
CA GLY A 173 6.16 -16.94 -11.06
C GLY A 173 6.95 -17.99 -10.27
N GLU A 174 6.83 -19.25 -10.68
CA GLU A 174 7.73 -20.35 -10.29
C GLU A 174 9.17 -20.08 -10.77
#